data_AF-A0A9P5TKC6-F1
#
_entry.id   AF-A0A9P5TKC6-F1
#
_cell.length_a   1.000
_cell.length_b   1.000
_cell.length_c   1.000
_cell.angle_alpha   90.00
_cell.angle_beta   90.00
_cell.angle_gamma   90.00
#
_symmetry.space_group_name_H-M   'P 1'
#
loop_
_entity.id
_entity.type
_entity.pdbx_description
1 polymer ?
#
loop_
_entity_poly.entity_id
_entity_poly.type
_entity_poly.pdbx_seq_one_letter_code
_entity_poly.pdbx_strand_id
1 'polypeptide(L)'
;MDPSKQLIGDQSDQVPTSDDAGQQKVTYLEPREIRVGGYIIPHQIIEEWGARIRNIPVENLFSTPSMRRHITAYLSINRRLMDMQKENKEVTTLILVGEEADGNDHRIMYPTRSGPIKAYKDMPAELIPQFEEGGEEMAAKEFLESQDVPTPELEFVTVLC
;
A
#
# COMPACT_ATOMS: atom_id res chain seq x y z
N MET A 1 30.25 64.74 -7.06
CA MET A 1 31.27 65.29 -6.15
C MET A 1 31.26 64.40 -4.92
N ASP A 2 32.34 63.67 -4.72
CA ASP A 2 32.78 63.15 -3.41
C ASP A 2 33.91 64.11 -2.96
N PRO A 3 34.13 64.39 -1.66
CA PRO A 3 35.13 63.57 -0.96
C PRO A 3 34.96 63.44 0.57
N SER A 4 35.13 62.20 1.04
CA SER A 4 36.20 61.74 1.94
C SER A 4 36.38 62.27 3.37
N LYS A 5 36.39 61.32 4.33
CA LYS A 5 37.52 60.93 5.24
C LYS A 5 36.95 59.96 6.30
N GLN A 6 37.18 58.63 6.36
CA GLN A 6 38.43 57.85 6.56
C GLN A 6 39.33 58.46 7.66
N LEU A 7 39.80 57.78 8.71
CA LEU A 7 40.48 56.46 8.86
C LEU A 7 40.80 56.36 10.39
N ILE A 8 40.82 55.24 11.15
CA ILE A 8 41.83 54.15 11.37
C ILE A 8 41.26 53.45 12.65
N GLY A 9 41.06 52.13 12.84
CA GLY A 9 41.92 50.96 12.65
C GLY A 9 42.57 50.55 13.98
N ASP A 10 42.21 49.41 14.59
CA ASP A 10 43.16 48.33 14.87
C ASP A 10 42.49 47.02 15.35
N GLN A 11 43.11 45.91 14.97
CA GLN A 11 42.81 44.48 15.25
C GLN A 11 43.25 44.13 16.70
N SER A 12 42.97 43.02 17.37
CA SER A 12 42.66 41.61 17.11
C SER A 12 42.12 41.01 18.45
N ASP A 13 41.24 40.01 18.51
CA ASP A 13 41.62 38.60 18.63
C ASP A 13 40.37 37.69 18.57
N GLN A 14 40.55 36.51 17.98
CA GLN A 14 39.63 35.38 17.86
C GLN A 14 39.30 34.79 19.26
N VAL A 15 38.13 34.20 19.53
CA VAL A 15 37.71 32.81 19.22
C VAL A 15 36.17 32.70 19.37
N PRO A 16 35.47 31.92 18.51
CA PRO A 16 34.02 31.74 18.56
C PRO A 16 33.62 30.63 19.55
N THR A 17 32.59 30.86 20.37
CA THR A 17 31.88 29.77 21.04
C THR A 17 30.51 29.62 20.41
N SER A 18 30.41 28.56 19.61
CA SER A 18 29.20 27.94 19.12
C SER A 18 28.30 27.51 20.28
N ASP A 19 27.18 28.21 20.48
CA ASP A 19 25.98 27.58 21.02
C ASP A 19 25.02 27.34 19.86
N ASP A 20 25.31 26.21 19.24
CA ASP A 20 24.55 25.52 18.22
C ASP A 20 23.25 25.00 18.85
N ALA A 21 22.31 25.90 19.15
CA ALA A 21 20.91 25.55 19.34
C ALA A 21 20.20 25.67 17.99
N GLY A 22 20.71 24.90 17.02
CA GLY A 22 19.97 24.57 15.82
C GLY A 22 18.66 23.93 16.24
N GLN A 23 17.61 24.76 16.37
CA GLN A 23 16.24 24.30 16.20
C GLN A 23 16.20 23.65 14.82
N GLN A 24 16.45 22.34 14.78
CA GLN A 24 16.15 21.52 13.64
C GLN A 24 14.67 21.80 13.35
N LYS A 25 14.45 22.57 12.28
CA LYS A 25 13.16 22.61 11.60
C LYS A 25 12.82 21.14 11.36
N VAL A 26 11.94 20.58 12.18
CA VAL A 26 11.26 19.34 11.86
C VAL A 26 10.52 19.67 10.59
N THR A 27 11.16 19.32 9.46
CA THR A 27 10.54 19.44 8.16
C THR A 27 9.50 18.34 8.22
N TYR A 28 8.25 18.71 8.49
CA TYR A 28 7.13 17.81 8.39
C TYR A 28 7.06 17.39 6.92
N LEU A 29 7.78 16.32 6.58
CA LEU A 29 7.65 15.64 5.31
C LEU A 29 6.20 15.20 5.20
N GLU A 30 5.60 15.48 4.04
CA GLU A 30 4.23 15.08 3.72
C GLU A 30 4.04 13.59 4.04
N PRO A 31 2.93 13.16 4.68
CA PRO A 31 2.64 11.74 4.84
C PRO A 31 2.47 11.14 3.45
N ARG A 32 3.36 10.23 3.04
CA ARG A 32 3.43 9.72 1.66
C ARG A 32 2.97 8.28 1.47
N GLU A 33 2.46 7.63 2.50
CA GLU A 33 2.03 6.23 2.39
C GLU A 33 0.56 6.08 2.81
N ILE A 34 -0.21 5.41 1.95
CA ILE A 34 -1.59 5.04 2.25
C ILE A 34 -1.52 3.68 2.93
N ARG A 35 -2.11 3.58 4.12
CA ARG A 35 -2.26 2.30 4.77
C ARG A 35 -3.54 1.64 4.28
N VAL A 36 -3.46 0.37 3.92
CA VAL A 36 -4.59 -0.43 3.44
C VAL A 36 -4.78 -1.64 4.33
N GLY A 37 -6.00 -1.83 4.82
CA GLY A 37 -6.43 -3.03 5.54
C GLY A 37 -7.28 -3.92 4.64
N GLY A 38 -7.08 -5.23 4.72
CA GLY A 38 -7.84 -6.17 3.90
C GLY A 38 -7.43 -7.62 4.08
N TYR A 39 -8.15 -8.50 3.39
CA TYR A 39 -7.89 -9.93 3.42
C TYR A 39 -6.86 -10.31 2.38
N ILE A 40 -5.79 -11.00 2.78
CA ILE A 40 -4.88 -11.65 1.85
C ILE A 40 -5.56 -12.90 1.31
N ILE A 41 -5.65 -12.97 -0.01
CA ILE A 41 -6.15 -14.12 -0.74
C ILE A 41 -4.94 -14.92 -1.27
N PRO A 42 -4.74 -16.15 -0.81
CA PRO A 42 -3.73 -17.06 -1.36
C PRO A 42 -3.83 -17.19 -2.88
N HIS A 43 -2.68 -17.29 -3.55
CA HIS A 43 -2.64 -17.43 -5.02
C HIS A 43 -3.46 -18.62 -5.52
N GLN A 44 -3.48 -19.74 -4.79
CA GLN A 44 -4.29 -20.90 -5.15
C GLN A 44 -5.78 -20.56 -5.22
N ILE A 45 -6.30 -19.87 -4.22
CA ILE A 45 -7.71 -19.45 -4.17
C ILE A 45 -8.01 -18.46 -5.31
N ILE A 46 -7.07 -17.55 -5.61
CA ILE A 46 -7.18 -16.65 -6.76
C ILE A 46 -7.25 -17.42 -8.07
N GLU A 47 -6.38 -18.42 -8.28
CA GLU A 47 -6.36 -19.24 -9.48
C GLU A 47 -7.68 -20.00 -9.66
N GLU A 48 -8.20 -20.61 -8.61
CA GLU A 48 -9.50 -21.31 -8.61
C GLU A 48 -10.66 -20.35 -8.91
N TRP A 49 -10.68 -19.18 -8.27
CA TRP A 49 -11.71 -18.17 -8.49
C TRP A 49 -11.66 -17.62 -9.93
N GLY A 50 -10.47 -17.30 -10.43
CA GLY A 50 -10.29 -16.82 -11.81
C GLY A 50 -10.68 -17.87 -12.85
N ALA A 51 -10.37 -19.15 -12.61
CA ALA A 51 -10.80 -20.24 -13.47
C ALA A 51 -12.33 -20.38 -13.52
N ARG A 52 -13.01 -20.28 -12.36
CA ARG A 52 -14.48 -20.27 -12.29
C ARG A 52 -15.09 -19.12 -13.07
N ILE A 53 -14.60 -17.89 -12.91
CA ILE A 53 -15.08 -16.72 -13.67
C ILE A 53 -14.95 -16.94 -15.18
N ARG A 54 -13.87 -17.59 -15.61
CA ARG A 54 -13.62 -17.89 -17.02
C ARG A 54 -14.31 -19.16 -17.52
N ASN A 55 -14.96 -19.91 -16.63
CA ASN A 55 -15.58 -21.22 -16.91
C ASN A 55 -14.61 -22.20 -17.60
N ILE A 56 -13.40 -22.32 -17.07
CA ILE A 56 -12.37 -23.25 -17.56
C ILE A 56 -11.76 -24.04 -16.38
N PRO A 57 -11.16 -25.21 -16.63
CA PRO A 57 -10.29 -25.86 -15.67
C PRO A 57 -9.11 -24.96 -15.26
N VAL A 58 -8.67 -25.04 -14.01
CA VAL A 58 -7.56 -24.23 -13.47
C VAL A 58 -6.27 -24.48 -14.26
N GLU A 59 -6.06 -25.71 -14.71
CA GLU A 59 -4.90 -26.14 -15.51
C GLU A 59 -4.87 -25.52 -16.91
N ASN A 60 -5.97 -24.91 -17.35
CA ASN A 60 -6.07 -24.26 -18.65
C ASN A 60 -5.83 -22.74 -18.58
N LEU A 61 -5.56 -22.18 -17.40
CA LEU A 61 -5.15 -20.78 -17.24
C LEU A 61 -3.81 -20.44 -17.94
N PHE A 62 -3.05 -21.45 -18.38
CA PHE A 62 -1.70 -21.37 -18.96
C PHE A 62 -1.63 -21.21 -20.48
N SER A 63 -2.75 -21.19 -21.19
CA SER A 63 -2.72 -21.13 -22.67
C SER A 63 -2.08 -19.83 -23.24
N THR A 64 -1.67 -18.90 -22.36
CA THR A 64 -0.91 -17.69 -22.70
C THR A 64 0.54 -17.79 -22.19
N PRO A 65 1.57 -17.72 -23.07
CA PRO A 65 2.95 -18.11 -22.72
C PRO A 65 3.75 -17.18 -21.80
N SER A 66 3.17 -16.19 -21.12
CA SER A 66 3.96 -15.17 -20.41
C SER A 66 3.44 -14.72 -19.04
N MET A 67 2.26 -15.16 -18.61
CA MET A 67 1.69 -14.74 -17.32
C MET A 67 1.66 -15.89 -16.32
N ARG A 68 2.08 -15.56 -15.09
CA ARG A 68 1.89 -16.41 -13.92
C ARG A 68 0.39 -16.62 -13.73
N ARG A 69 -0.05 -17.86 -13.46
CA ARG A 69 -1.47 -18.26 -13.38
C ARG A 69 -2.31 -17.31 -12.53
N HIS A 70 -1.82 -16.96 -11.34
CA HIS A 70 -2.47 -16.01 -10.43
C HIS A 70 -2.65 -14.60 -11.01
N ILE A 71 -1.74 -14.11 -11.87
CA ILE A 71 -1.90 -12.78 -12.52
C ILE A 71 -3.05 -12.81 -13.52
N THR A 72 -3.10 -13.83 -14.38
CA THR A 72 -4.21 -13.98 -15.33
C THR A 72 -5.55 -14.11 -14.60
N ALA A 73 -5.58 -14.86 -13.50
CA ALA A 73 -6.75 -14.99 -12.64
C ALA A 73 -7.12 -13.66 -11.97
N TYR A 74 -6.17 -12.97 -11.35
CA TYR A 74 -6.32 -11.64 -10.76
C TYR A 74 -6.94 -10.63 -11.74
N LEU A 75 -6.42 -10.56 -12.97
CA LEU A 75 -6.95 -9.66 -14.00
C LEU A 75 -8.39 -10.01 -14.38
N SER A 76 -8.72 -11.30 -14.47
CA SER A 76 -10.06 -11.77 -14.78
C SER A 76 -11.05 -11.46 -13.67
N ILE A 77 -10.64 -11.68 -12.41
CA ILE A 77 -11.42 -11.34 -11.22
C ILE A 77 -11.64 -9.83 -11.16
N ASN A 78 -10.59 -9.02 -11.29
CA ASN A 78 -10.72 -7.57 -11.24
C ASN A 78 -11.60 -7.03 -12.35
N ARG A 79 -11.57 -7.62 -13.54
CA ARG A 79 -12.51 -7.22 -14.59
C ARG A 79 -13.96 -7.48 -14.16
N ARG A 80 -14.25 -8.64 -13.59
CA ARG A 80 -15.57 -8.98 -13.05
C ARG A 80 -15.98 -8.05 -11.91
N LEU A 81 -15.09 -7.78 -10.96
CA LEU A 81 -15.34 -6.87 -9.84
C LEU A 81 -15.60 -5.43 -10.31
N MET A 82 -14.87 -4.93 -11.31
CA MET A 82 -15.13 -3.62 -11.91
C MET A 82 -16.50 -3.55 -12.60
N ASP A 83 -16.93 -4.64 -13.25
CA ASP A 83 -18.25 -4.69 -13.87
C ASP A 83 -19.36 -4.73 -12.80
N MET A 84 -19.17 -5.48 -11.72
CA MET A 84 -20.04 -5.45 -10.53
C MET A 84 -20.07 -4.07 -9.86
N GLN A 85 -18.93 -3.38 -9.77
CA GLN A 85 -18.83 -2.06 -9.14
C GLN A 85 -19.66 -1.00 -9.86
N LYS A 86 -19.80 -1.11 -11.19
CA LYS A 86 -20.67 -0.24 -11.99
C LYS A 86 -22.15 -0.44 -11.66
N GLU A 87 -22.52 -1.66 -11.28
CA GLU A 87 -23.88 -2.05 -10.92
C GLU A 87 -24.17 -1.79 -9.42
N ASN A 88 -23.17 -2.01 -8.56
CA ASN A 88 -23.23 -1.87 -7.11
C ASN A 88 -21.96 -1.16 -6.59
N LYS A 89 -22.12 0.04 -6.00
CA LYS A 89 -21.01 0.89 -5.55
C LYS A 89 -20.19 0.32 -4.38
N GLU A 90 -20.67 -0.73 -3.73
CA GLU A 90 -20.04 -1.30 -2.53
C GLU A 90 -18.96 -2.35 -2.85
N VAL A 91 -18.80 -2.74 -4.12
CA VAL A 91 -17.77 -3.70 -4.55
C VAL A 91 -16.46 -2.98 -4.83
N THR A 92 -15.36 -3.51 -4.30
CA THR A 92 -14.00 -3.05 -4.61
C THR A 92 -13.23 -4.06 -5.46
N THR A 93 -12.11 -3.62 -6.03
CA THR A 93 -11.18 -4.44 -6.79
C THR A 93 -10.06 -4.97 -5.91
N LEU A 94 -9.51 -6.12 -6.28
CA LEU A 94 -8.28 -6.65 -5.69
C LEU A 94 -7.09 -5.73 -6.00
N ILE A 95 -6.13 -5.71 -5.10
CA ILE A 95 -4.85 -5.02 -5.26
C ILE A 95 -3.68 -5.99 -5.07
N LEU A 96 -2.53 -5.66 -5.65
CA LEU A 96 -1.27 -6.35 -5.41
C LEU A 96 -0.51 -5.61 -4.31
N VAL A 97 -0.03 -6.33 -3.30
CA VAL A 97 0.67 -5.76 -2.13
C VAL A 97 1.97 -6.53 -1.85
N GLY A 98 3.02 -5.84 -1.42
CA GLY A 98 4.36 -6.42 -1.20
C GLY A 98 5.38 -5.97 -2.24
N GLU A 99 6.65 -6.29 -2.02
CA GLU A 99 7.75 -5.90 -2.92
C GLU A 99 7.83 -6.82 -4.15
N GLU A 100 8.10 -6.24 -5.32
CA GLU A 100 8.42 -6.98 -6.55
C GLU A 100 9.88 -7.49 -6.56
N ALA A 101 10.50 -7.71 -5.40
CA ALA A 101 11.95 -7.91 -5.30
C ALA A 101 12.47 -9.12 -6.11
N ASP A 102 11.66 -10.15 -6.35
CA ASP A 102 11.96 -11.27 -7.26
C ASP A 102 10.72 -11.78 -8.02
N GLY A 103 9.74 -10.90 -8.21
CA GLY A 103 8.46 -11.16 -8.86
C GLY A 103 7.50 -12.08 -8.10
N ASN A 104 7.97 -12.96 -7.18
CA ASN A 104 7.17 -13.98 -6.48
C ASN A 104 6.50 -13.56 -5.17
N ASP A 105 6.87 -12.41 -4.59
CA ASP A 105 6.44 -12.05 -3.22
C ASP A 105 5.24 -11.11 -3.14
N HIS A 106 4.61 -10.80 -4.28
CA HIS A 106 3.38 -10.03 -4.25
C HIS A 106 2.22 -10.90 -3.72
N ARG A 107 1.50 -10.37 -2.75
CA ARG A 107 0.25 -10.92 -2.22
C ARG A 107 -0.92 -10.25 -2.92
N ILE A 108 -2.03 -10.95 -3.02
CA ILE A 108 -3.27 -10.41 -3.59
C ILE A 108 -4.20 -10.10 -2.43
N MET A 109 -4.64 -8.85 -2.32
CA MET A 109 -5.49 -8.39 -1.22
C MET A 109 -6.86 -7.97 -1.74
N TYR A 110 -7.91 -8.33 -1.01
CA TYR A 110 -9.22 -7.69 -1.09
C TYR A 110 -9.27 -6.55 -0.06
N PRO A 111 -9.11 -5.28 -0.48
CA PRO A 111 -9.05 -4.16 0.45
C PRO A 111 -10.43 -3.92 1.07
N THR A 112 -10.47 -3.51 2.33
CA THR A 112 -11.71 -3.17 3.04
C THR A 112 -11.71 -1.72 3.46
N ARG A 113 -10.53 -1.20 3.79
CA ARG A 113 -10.33 0.20 4.17
C ARG A 113 -8.96 0.71 3.79
N SER A 114 -8.91 2.02 3.60
CA SER A 114 -7.67 2.74 3.37
C SER A 114 -7.71 4.08 4.09
N GLY A 115 -6.58 4.53 4.61
CA GLY A 115 -6.49 5.82 5.26
C GLY A 115 -5.09 6.41 5.20
N PRO A 116 -4.97 7.76 5.22
CA PRO A 116 -3.67 8.39 5.38
C PRO A 116 -3.14 8.05 6.77
N ILE A 117 -1.87 7.68 6.84
CA ILE A 117 -1.18 7.51 8.12
C ILE A 117 -0.11 8.56 8.28
N LYS A 118 0.03 9.06 9.51
CA LYS A 118 1.18 9.87 9.90
C LYS A 118 2.34 8.95 10.24
N ALA A 119 2.99 8.40 9.22
CA ALA A 119 4.28 7.74 9.37
C ALA A 119 5.41 8.70 8.97
N TYR A 120 6.58 8.54 9.58
CA TYR A 120 7.81 9.20 9.16
C TYR A 120 8.75 8.16 8.53
N LYS A 121 9.67 8.63 7.70
CA LYS A 121 10.67 7.78 7.07
C LYS A 121 11.42 6.99 8.16
N ASP A 122 11.56 5.68 7.96
CA ASP A 122 12.22 4.73 8.87
C ASP A 122 11.45 4.48 10.20
N MET A 123 10.16 4.80 10.26
CA MET A 123 9.30 4.42 11.38
C MET A 123 9.19 2.89 11.46
N PRO A 124 9.47 2.27 12.64
CA PRO A 124 9.28 0.84 12.83
C PRO A 124 7.86 0.40 12.49
N ALA A 125 7.72 -0.74 11.79
CA ALA A 125 6.44 -1.23 11.30
C ALA A 125 5.42 -1.47 12.43
N GLU A 126 5.90 -1.81 13.63
CA GLU A 126 5.09 -2.07 14.82
C GLU A 126 4.47 -0.80 15.39
N LEU A 127 5.08 0.36 15.15
CA LEU A 127 4.56 1.65 15.63
C LEU A 127 3.50 2.23 14.69
N ILE A 128 3.39 1.69 13.47
CA ILE A 128 2.43 2.19 12.49
C ILE A 128 1.04 1.67 12.88
N PRO A 129 0.04 2.55 13.03
CA PRO A 129 -1.32 2.15 13.38
C PRO A 129 -1.83 1.03 12.47
N GLN A 130 -2.40 -0.01 13.09
CA GLN A 130 -2.99 -1.14 12.39
C GLN A 130 -4.50 -0.93 12.33
N PHE A 131 -5.15 -1.46 11.30
CA PHE A 131 -6.59 -1.57 11.30
C PHE A 131 -7.02 -2.83 12.05
N GLU A 132 -8.17 -2.76 12.71
CA GLU A 132 -8.81 -3.91 13.38
C GLU A 132 -10.03 -4.36 12.58
N GLU A 133 -10.34 -5.66 12.61
CA GLU A 133 -11.56 -6.18 11.99
C GLU A 133 -12.80 -5.53 12.60
N GLY A 134 -13.70 -5.06 11.74
CA GLY A 134 -14.96 -4.43 12.12
C GLY A 134 -16.09 -4.77 11.14
N GLY A 135 -17.08 -3.88 11.02
CA GLY A 135 -18.27 -4.12 10.20
C GLY A 135 -17.99 -4.25 8.70
N GLU A 136 -17.06 -3.44 8.18
CA GLU A 136 -16.64 -3.48 6.77
C GLU A 136 -15.99 -4.83 6.42
N GLU A 137 -15.21 -5.37 7.36
CA GLU A 137 -14.53 -6.65 7.23
C GLU A 137 -15.49 -7.85 7.27
N MET A 138 -16.62 -7.75 7.98
CA MET A 138 -17.69 -8.76 7.92
C MET A 138 -18.41 -8.72 6.58
N ALA A 139 -18.77 -7.53 6.09
CA ALA A 139 -19.41 -7.38 4.78
C ALA A 139 -18.50 -7.90 3.65
N ALA A 140 -17.19 -7.68 3.75
CA ALA A 140 -16.23 -8.25 2.83
C ALA A 140 -16.16 -9.78 2.89
N LYS A 141 -16.25 -10.38 4.10
CA LYS A 141 -16.34 -11.85 4.24
C LYS A 141 -17.60 -12.40 3.56
N GLU A 142 -18.76 -11.82 3.85
CA GLU A 142 -20.04 -12.21 3.23
C GLU A 142 -19.99 -12.09 1.69
N PHE A 143 -19.39 -11.01 1.19
CA PHE A 143 -19.17 -10.83 -0.24
C PHE A 143 -18.27 -11.93 -0.81
N LEU A 144 -17.10 -12.18 -0.21
CA LEU A 144 -16.16 -13.19 -0.67
C LEU A 144 -16.77 -14.59 -0.64
N GLU A 145 -17.51 -14.95 0.41
CA GLU A 145 -18.26 -16.20 0.51
C GLU A 145 -19.29 -16.33 -0.61
N SER A 146 -20.00 -15.25 -0.95
CA SER A 146 -20.94 -15.25 -2.09
C SER A 146 -20.27 -15.49 -3.45
N GLN A 147 -18.95 -15.32 -3.53
CA GLN A 147 -18.12 -15.60 -4.70
C GLN A 147 -17.43 -16.98 -4.62
N ASP A 148 -17.86 -17.83 -3.69
CA ASP A 148 -17.26 -19.14 -3.36
C ASP A 148 -15.78 -19.03 -2.97
N VAL A 149 -15.38 -17.96 -2.29
CA VAL A 149 -14.03 -17.78 -1.73
C VAL A 149 -14.06 -18.23 -0.26
N PRO A 150 -13.23 -19.21 0.15
CA PRO A 150 -13.25 -19.74 1.52
C PRO A 150 -12.60 -18.74 2.49
N THR A 151 -13.43 -17.97 3.19
CA THR A 151 -13.03 -16.95 4.17
C THR A 151 -12.39 -17.46 5.47
N PRO A 152 -12.66 -18.68 5.99
CA PRO A 152 -12.00 -19.16 7.21
C PRO A 152 -10.48 -19.29 7.08
N GLU A 153 -9.96 -19.29 5.86
CA GLU A 153 -8.54 -19.43 5.54
C GLU A 153 -7.86 -18.08 5.27
N LEU A 154 -8.60 -16.97 5.29
CA LEU A 154 -8.07 -15.65 4.94
C LEU A 154 -7.52 -14.92 6.16
N GLU A 155 -6.33 -14.36 6.00
CA GLU A 155 -5.69 -13.52 7.00
C GLU A 155 -6.06 -12.05 6.74
N PHE A 156 -6.61 -11.37 7.77
CA PHE A 156 -6.75 -9.92 7.73
C PHE A 156 -5.41 -9.27 8.10
N VAL A 157 -4.87 -8.46 7.20
CA VAL A 157 -3.61 -7.76 7.42
C VAL A 157 -3.74 -6.29 7.06
N THR A 158 -2.80 -5.51 7.56
CA THR A 158 -2.64 -4.11 7.19
C THR A 158 -1.26 -3.89 6.56
N VAL A 159 -1.22 -3.24 5.40
CA VAL A 159 -0.01 -3.00 4.61
C VAL A 159 0.17 -1.52 4.29
N LEU A 160 1.41 -1.14 4.01
CA LEU A 160 1.74 0.17 3.42
C LEU A 160 1.70 0.03 1.91
N CYS A 161 1.05 0.98 1.24
CA CYS A 161 0.93 1.09 -0.20
C CYS A 161 1.36 2.48 -0.69
#